data_AF-A0A7X9HP85-F1
#
_entry.id   AF-A0A7X9HP85-F1
#
_cell.length_a   1.000
_cell.length_b   1.000
_cell.length_c   1.000
_cell.angle_alpha   90.00
_cell.angle_beta   90.00
_cell.angle_gamma   90.00
#
_symmetry.space_group_name_H-M   'P 1'
#
loop_
_entity.id
_entity.type
_entity.pdbx_description
1 polymer ?
#
loop_
_entity_poly.entity_id
_entity_poly.type
_entity_poly.pdbx_seq_one_letter_code
_entity_poly.pdbx_strand_id
1 'polypeptide(L)'
;MSCPSAEELSALYDGVVPRDAARALREHLSTCPRCAQEFATLHRLLKVAARPAVPAGLAQRARGLTRSSPPGKSIRPEQRLSRQKPRSLSRR
;
A
#
# COMPACT_ATOMS: atom_id res chain seq x y z
N MET A 1 -13.90 -16.20 22.27
CA MET A 1 -14.38 -15.03 21.50
C MET A 1 -15.11 -15.54 20.28
N SER A 2 -16.36 -15.15 20.09
CA SER A 2 -17.20 -15.61 18.98
C SER A 2 -16.70 -15.01 17.66
N CYS A 3 -16.64 -15.82 16.61
CA CYS A 3 -16.31 -15.32 15.27
C CYS A 3 -17.46 -14.46 14.74
N PRO A 4 -17.17 -13.34 14.05
CA PRO A 4 -18.18 -12.53 13.39
C PRO A 4 -18.85 -13.31 12.27
N SER A 5 -20.09 -12.93 11.97
CA SER A 5 -20.87 -13.48 10.86
C SER A 5 -20.33 -13.00 9.50
N ALA A 6 -20.70 -13.71 8.43
CA ALA A 6 -20.34 -13.32 7.07
C ALA A 6 -20.94 -11.94 6.68
N GLU A 7 -22.14 -11.63 7.17
CA GLU A 7 -22.81 -10.33 6.97
C GLU A 7 -21.98 -9.17 7.53
N GLU A 8 -21.45 -9.32 8.75
CA GLU A 8 -20.60 -8.30 9.39
C GLU A 8 -19.28 -8.09 8.64
N LEU A 9 -18.70 -9.17 8.11
CA LEU A 9 -17.49 -9.10 7.28
C LEU A 9 -17.76 -8.42 5.93
N SER A 10 -18.90 -8.69 5.29
CA SER A 10 -19.32 -7.99 4.07
C SER A 10 -19.57 -6.51 4.34
N ALA A 11 -20.29 -6.19 5.42
CA ALA A 11 -20.56 -4.81 5.82
C ALA A 11 -19.27 -4.04 6.15
N LEU A 12 -18.26 -4.72 6.71
CA LEU A 12 -16.92 -4.17 6.91
C LEU A 12 -16.21 -3.88 5.58
N TYR A 13 -16.35 -4.76 4.59
CA TYR A 13 -15.79 -4.56 3.25
C TYR A 13 -16.43 -3.37 2.53
N ASP A 14 -17.76 -3.26 2.59
CA ASP A 14 -18.51 -2.16 1.97
C ASP A 14 -18.35 -0.83 2.72
N GLY A 15 -17.78 -0.85 3.92
CA GLY A 15 -17.56 0.33 4.75
C GLY A 15 -18.84 0.90 5.38
N VAL A 16 -19.91 0.10 5.42
CA VAL A 16 -21.23 0.50 5.96
C VAL A 16 -21.39 0.23 7.45
N VAL A 17 -20.38 -0.37 8.09
CA VAL A 17 -20.34 -0.58 9.54
C VAL A 17 -19.99 0.71 10.31
N PRO A 18 -20.58 0.95 11.49
CA PRO A 18 -20.17 2.02 12.39
C PRO A 18 -18.68 1.91 12.76
N ARG A 19 -18.04 3.06 13.03
CA ARG A 19 -16.59 3.14 13.30
C ARG A 19 -16.13 2.21 14.44
N ASP A 20 -16.89 2.14 15.53
CA ASP A 20 -16.54 1.31 16.68
C ASP A 20 -16.64 -0.19 16.35
N ALA A 21 -17.69 -0.60 15.64
CA ALA A 21 -17.84 -1.97 15.15
C ALA A 21 -16.73 -2.35 14.17
N ALA A 22 -16.36 -1.42 13.27
CA ALA A 22 -15.25 -1.62 12.34
C ALA A 22 -13.92 -1.82 13.07
N ARG A 23 -13.69 -1.09 14.17
CA ARG A 23 -12.49 -1.24 15.00
C ARG A 23 -12.45 -2.62 15.66
N ALA A 24 -13.54 -3.04 16.29
CA ALA A 24 -13.63 -4.34 16.93
C ALA A 24 -13.44 -5.51 15.94
N LEU A 25 -14.05 -5.42 14.75
CA LEU A 25 -13.88 -6.42 13.70
C LEU A 25 -12.44 -6.48 13.19
N ARG A 26 -11.77 -5.33 12.99
CA ARG A 26 -10.35 -5.30 12.58
C ARG A 26 -9.45 -5.92 13.65
N GLU A 27 -9.73 -5.66 14.91
CA GLU A 27 -9.00 -6.27 16.03
C GLU A 27 -9.21 -7.80 16.05
N HIS A 28 -10.43 -8.28 15.84
CA HIS A 28 -10.70 -9.71 15.67
C HIS A 28 -9.94 -10.31 14.48
N LEU A 29 -9.92 -9.65 13.33
CA LEU A 29 -9.19 -10.13 12.14
C LEU A 29 -7.67 -10.19 12.38
N SER A 30 -7.13 -9.37 13.29
CA SER A 30 -5.71 -9.43 13.66
C SER A 30 -5.35 -10.60 14.58
N THR A 31 -6.35 -11.18 15.27
CA THR A 31 -6.14 -12.26 16.26
C THR A 31 -6.68 -13.61 15.81
N CYS A 32 -7.64 -13.64 14.86
CA CYS A 32 -8.29 -14.85 14.37
C CYS A 32 -7.87 -15.16 12.91
N PRO A 33 -6.99 -16.15 12.68
CA PRO A 33 -6.50 -16.47 11.33
C PRO A 33 -7.60 -17.00 10.40
N ARG A 34 -8.60 -17.71 10.93
CA ARG A 34 -9.74 -18.21 10.15
C ARG A 34 -10.54 -17.06 9.55
N CYS A 35 -10.92 -16.09 10.38
CA CYS A 35 -11.71 -14.94 9.91
C CYS A 35 -10.88 -14.03 8.98
N ALA A 36 -9.58 -13.91 9.22
CA ALA A 36 -8.68 -13.21 8.30
C ALA A 36 -8.65 -13.86 6.91
N GLN A 37 -8.60 -15.20 6.85
CA GLN A 37 -8.58 -15.93 5.59
C GLN A 37 -9.91 -15.85 4.83
N GLU A 38 -11.03 -15.95 5.55
CA GLU A 38 -12.37 -15.77 4.97
C GLU A 38 -12.55 -14.36 4.40
N PHE A 39 -12.16 -13.33 5.16
CA PHE A 39 -12.24 -11.94 4.73
C PHE A 39 -11.34 -11.67 3.51
N ALA A 40 -10.13 -12.24 3.47
CA ALA A 40 -9.23 -12.14 2.32
C ALA A 40 -9.82 -12.82 1.07
N THR A 41 -10.48 -13.97 1.24
CA THR A 41 -11.16 -14.69 0.16
C THR A 41 -12.31 -13.87 -0.40
N LEU A 42 -13.18 -13.34 0.47
CA LEU A 42 -14.27 -12.44 0.11
C LEU A 42 -13.75 -11.22 -0.67
N HIS A 43 -12.72 -10.56 -0.15
CA HIS A 43 -12.09 -9.40 -0.80
C HIS A 43 -11.54 -9.74 -2.20
N ARG A 44 -10.96 -10.92 -2.39
CA ARG A 44 -10.43 -11.37 -3.69
C ARG A 44 -11.56 -11.63 -4.68
N LEU A 45 -12.62 -12.32 -4.26
CA LEU A 45 -13.77 -12.63 -5.12
C LEU A 45 -14.48 -11.36 -5.59
N LEU A 46 -14.76 -10.43 -4.66
CA LEU A 46 -15.45 -9.18 -4.98
C LEU A 46 -14.62 -8.28 -5.89
N LYS A 47 -13.30 -8.21 -5.70
CA LYS A 47 -12.42 -7.41 -6.57
C LYS A 47 -12.42 -7.89 -8.03
N VAL A 48 -12.55 -9.20 -8.26
CA VAL A 48 -12.62 -9.78 -9.61
C VAL A 48 -13.98 -9.51 -10.26
N ALA A 49 -15.06 -9.65 -9.49
CA ALA A 49 -16.42 -9.39 -9.96
C ALA A 49 -16.66 -7.90 -10.24
N ALA A 50 -16.16 -7.02 -9.39
CA ALA A 50 -16.39 -5.58 -9.45
C ALA A 50 -15.48 -4.85 -10.44
N ARG A 51 -15.09 -5.48 -11.57
CA ARG A 51 -14.20 -4.85 -12.55
C ARG A 51 -14.89 -3.60 -13.11
N PRO A 52 -14.50 -2.39 -12.65
CA PRO A 52 -15.28 -1.21 -12.95
C PRO A 52 -15.05 -0.83 -14.41
N ALA A 53 -16.12 -0.47 -15.11
CA ALA A 53 -16.03 0.16 -16.42
C ALA A 53 -15.49 1.58 -16.22
N VAL A 54 -14.17 1.71 -16.10
CA VAL A 54 -13.51 3.00 -15.97
C VAL A 54 -13.60 3.73 -17.31
N PRO A 55 -14.21 4.92 -17.39
CA PRO A 55 -14.28 5.66 -18.64
C PRO A 55 -12.86 6.04 -19.09
N ALA A 56 -12.60 5.92 -20.40
CA ALA A 56 -11.26 6.06 -20.97
C ALA A 56 -10.55 7.37 -20.55
N GLY A 57 -11.28 8.48 -20.50
CA GLY A 57 -10.75 9.78 -20.09
C GLY A 57 -10.30 9.85 -18.63
N LEU A 58 -10.95 9.11 -17.72
CA LEU A 58 -10.59 9.09 -16.30
C LEU A 58 -9.33 8.25 -16.07
N ALA A 59 -9.21 7.11 -16.76
CA ALA A 59 -8.00 6.29 -16.70
C ALA A 59 -6.75 7.05 -17.18
N GLN A 60 -6.88 7.90 -18.22
CA GLN A 60 -5.77 8.70 -18.74
C GLN A 60 -5.29 9.76 -17.72
N ARG A 61 -6.22 10.43 -17.05
CA ARG A 61 -5.91 11.43 -16.00
C ARG A 61 -5.28 10.78 -14.77
N ALA A 62 -5.77 9.62 -14.33
CA ALA A 62 -5.21 8.89 -13.20
C ALA A 62 -3.73 8.49 -13.42
N ARG A 63 -3.36 8.10 -14.65
CA ARG A 63 -1.96 7.79 -15.01
C ARG A 63 -1.02 9.01 -14.92
N GLY A 64 -1.54 10.22 -15.09
CA GLY A 64 -0.77 11.45 -14.90
C GLY A 64 -0.42 11.71 -13.43
N LEU A 65 -1.32 11.34 -12.52
CA LEU A 65 -1.12 11.50 -11.07
C LEU A 65 -0.09 10.52 -10.51
N THR A 66 -0.06 9.28 -10.99
CA THR A 66 0.86 8.25 -10.50
C THR A 66 2.27 8.33 -11.12
N ARG A 67 2.45 9.04 -12.25
CA ARG A 67 3.77 9.31 -12.85
C ARG A 67 4.61 10.34 -12.10
N SER A 68 4.04 11.02 -11.10
CA SER A 68 4.71 12.13 -10.38
C SER A 68 5.48 11.69 -9.13
N SER A 69 5.55 10.39 -8.83
CA SER A 69 6.38 9.89 -7.72
C SER A 69 7.26 8.73 -8.20
N PRO A 70 8.53 8.97 -8.55
CA PRO A 70 9.46 7.86 -8.78
C PRO A 70 9.68 7.09 -7.47
N PRO A 71 9.72 5.75 -7.48
CA PRO A 71 10.17 4.99 -6.32
C PRO A 71 11.64 5.35 -6.04
N GLY A 72 11.89 5.76 -4.79
CA GLY A 72 13.20 6.03 -4.17
C GLY A 72 14.44 5.92 -5.06
N LYS A 73 14.90 7.05 -5.61
CA LYS A 73 16.33 7.27 -5.79
C LYS A 73 16.85 7.87 -4.50
N SER A 74 17.28 7.01 -3.59
CA SER A 74 18.06 7.39 -2.42
C SER A 74 19.28 8.18 -2.90
N ILE A 75 19.28 9.48 -2.67
CA ILE A 75 20.45 10.33 -2.85
C ILE A 75 21.46 9.87 -1.79
N ARG A 76 22.44 9.05 -2.16
CA ARG A 76 23.60 8.75 -1.29
C ARG A 76 24.51 9.98 -1.26
N PRO A 77 24.84 10.56 -0.09
CA PRO A 77 25.64 11.79 0.00
C PRO A 77 27.17 11.59 -0.07
N GLU A 78 27.69 10.44 -0.51
CA GLU A 78 29.04 9.99 -0.12
C GLU A 78 30.12 10.03 -1.22
N GLN A 79 29.96 10.79 -2.32
CA GLN A 79 30.97 10.80 -3.41
C GLN A 79 31.55 12.18 -3.76
N ARG A 80 31.66 13.10 -2.78
CA ARG A 80 32.27 14.43 -2.99
C ARG A 80 33.72 14.57 -2.51
N LEU A 81 34.40 13.49 -2.09
CA LEU A 81 35.73 13.59 -1.47
C LEU A 81 36.74 12.57 -2.04
N SER A 82 37.10 12.70 -3.32
CA SER A 82 38.25 11.94 -3.89
C SER A 82 38.93 12.69 -5.04
N ARG A 83 39.16 13.99 -4.87
CA ARG A 83 39.91 14.79 -5.86
C ARG A 83 40.92 15.73 -5.21
N GLN A 84 41.77 15.20 -4.34
CA GLN A 84 43.03 15.85 -3.97
C GLN A 84 44.13 14.79 -3.90
N LYS A 85 44.83 14.62 -5.03
CA LYS A 85 46.10 13.88 -5.09
C LYS A 85 47.22 14.91 -4.88
N PRO A 86 48.05 14.79 -3.84
CA PRO A 86 49.18 15.70 -3.66
C PRO A 86 50.25 15.38 -4.70
N ARG A 87 50.62 16.37 -5.54
CA ARG A 87 51.85 16.30 -6.33
C ARG A 87 53.01 16.70 -5.43
N SER A 88 53.84 15.71 -5.13
CA SER A 88 55.10 15.81 -4.41
C SER A 88 56.17 16.61 -5.17
N LEU A 89 56.75 17.60 -4.47
CA LEU A 89 58.16 18.00 -4.33
C LEU A 89 59.15 17.86 -5.51
N SER A 90 59.81 18.98 -5.85
CA SER A 90 61.28 19.25 -5.80
C SER A 90 61.56 20.55 -6.58
N ARG A 91 61.99 21.67 -5.98
CA ARG A 91 63.30 22.05 -5.38
C ARG A 91 64.45 22.13 -6.41
N ARG A 92 64.92 23.38 -6.59
CA ARG A 92 66.08 23.94 -7.32
C ARG A 92 65.91 24.25 -8.79
#